data_AF-A0A8C1BQD6-F1
#
_entry.id   AF-A0A8C1BQD6-F1
#
_cell.length_a   1.000
_cell.length_b   1.000
_cell.length_c   1.000
_cell.angle_alpha   90.00
_cell.angle_beta   90.00
_cell.angle_gamma   90.00
#
_symmetry.space_group_name_H-M   'P 1'
#
loop_
_entity.id
_entity.type
_entity.pdbx_description
1 polymer ?
#
loop_
_entity_poly.entity_id
_entity_poly.type
_entity_poly.pdbx_seq_one_letter_code
_entity_poly.pdbx_strand_id
1 'polypeptide(L)'
;MSWQGYVDNLMSDGNCQDSAIVGWNPDSKYVWAAQEGGTFINITSTEIDVLVGKDRQGFFTNGLTLGSKKCSVIRDSLLDDNDWTMDIRTKSQGGEATYNIAVGKAGKGPIETETHRVSREGPAACRPPHTHPNKWHTRHTNHLQGIKKKII
;
A
#
# COMPACT_ATOMS: atom_id res chain seq x y z
N MET A 1 11.36 -14.03 -13.61
CA MET A 1 10.17 -13.16 -13.52
C MET A 1 10.68 -11.76 -13.23
N SER A 2 10.20 -10.74 -13.94
CA SER A 2 10.57 -9.34 -13.66
C SER A 2 9.66 -8.77 -12.57
N TRP A 3 10.16 -7.79 -11.81
CA TRP A 3 9.34 -7.04 -10.84
C TRP A 3 8.18 -6.32 -11.52
N GLN A 4 8.37 -5.86 -12.77
CA GLN A 4 7.30 -5.26 -13.55
C GLN A 4 6.15 -6.23 -13.81
N GLY A 5 6.45 -7.48 -14.20
CA GLY A 5 5.40 -8.49 -14.38
C GLY A 5 4.64 -8.78 -13.09
N TYR A 6 5.24 -8.55 -11.92
CA TYR A 6 4.54 -8.66 -10.65
C TYR A 6 3.56 -7.50 -10.44
N VAL A 7 4.01 -6.26 -10.64
CA VAL A 7 3.16 -5.05 -10.64
C VAL A 7 1.98 -5.21 -11.60
N ASP A 8 2.21 -5.72 -12.81
CA ASP A 8 1.16 -5.93 -13.81
C ASP A 8 0.13 -6.99 -13.33
N ASN A 9 0.57 -8.03 -12.64
CA ASN A 9 -0.32 -9.03 -12.04
C ASN A 9 -1.18 -8.44 -10.92
N LEU A 10 -0.61 -7.58 -10.08
CA LEU A 10 -1.36 -6.87 -9.02
C LEU A 10 -2.46 -5.97 -9.60
N MET A 11 -2.16 -5.32 -10.72
CA MET A 11 -3.08 -4.44 -11.43
C MET A 11 -4.16 -5.21 -12.21
N SER A 12 -3.92 -6.49 -12.52
CA SER A 12 -4.82 -7.30 -13.36
C SER A 12 -6.21 -7.54 -12.75
N ASP A 13 -6.33 -7.46 -11.42
CA ASP A 13 -7.59 -7.64 -10.68
C ASP A 13 -8.54 -6.44 -10.82
N GLY A 14 -8.10 -5.32 -11.40
CA GLY A 14 -8.92 -4.13 -11.65
C GLY A 14 -9.39 -3.36 -10.41
N ASN A 15 -8.98 -3.79 -9.22
CA ASN A 15 -9.30 -3.15 -7.94
C ASN A 15 -8.23 -2.14 -7.49
N CYS A 16 -7.02 -2.29 -8.04
CA CYS A 16 -5.88 -1.43 -7.80
C CYS A 16 -5.78 -0.39 -8.92
N GLN A 17 -5.47 0.85 -8.55
CA GLN A 17 -5.22 1.93 -9.51
C GLN A 17 -3.73 2.29 -9.60
N ASP A 18 -2.94 1.82 -8.65
CA ASP A 18 -1.49 2.01 -8.60
C ASP A 18 -0.89 0.88 -7.75
N SER A 19 0.28 0.39 -8.14
CA SER A 19 1.04 -0.59 -7.38
C SER A 19 2.53 -0.39 -7.65
N ALA A 20 3.36 -0.73 -6.66
CA ALA A 20 4.80 -0.65 -6.78
C ALA A 20 5.52 -1.63 -5.86
N ILE A 21 6.72 -1.98 -6.29
CA ILE A 21 7.70 -2.77 -5.55
C ILE A 21 8.90 -1.89 -5.31
N VAL A 22 9.27 -1.77 -4.04
CA VAL A 22 10.27 -0.83 -3.58
C VAL A 22 11.29 -1.58 -2.74
N GLY A 23 12.56 -1.46 -3.09
CA GLY A 23 13.62 -1.99 -2.23
C GLY A 23 13.79 -1.10 -1.00
N TRP A 24 13.94 -1.70 0.18
CA TRP A 24 14.19 -0.97 1.43
C TRP A 24 15.57 -1.24 2.04
N ASN A 25 16.31 -2.21 1.49
CA ASN A 25 17.68 -2.49 1.90
C ASN A 25 18.59 -1.26 1.59
N PRO A 26 19.59 -0.98 2.43
CA PRO A 26 20.49 0.17 2.24
C PRO A 26 21.11 0.24 0.84
N ASP A 27 21.49 -0.91 0.28
CA ASP A 27 22.16 -1.01 -1.02
C ASP A 27 21.21 -0.93 -2.22
N SER A 28 19.89 -1.00 -2.00
CA SER A 28 18.89 -1.07 -3.06
C SER A 28 17.63 -0.28 -2.74
N LYS A 29 17.79 0.89 -2.10
CA LYS A 29 16.68 1.72 -1.61
C LYS A 29 16.08 2.61 -2.70
N TYR A 30 15.33 1.99 -3.60
CA TYR A 30 14.65 2.67 -4.72
C TYR A 30 13.48 1.83 -5.22
N VAL A 31 12.64 2.43 -6.07
CA VAL A 31 11.51 1.75 -6.72
C VAL A 31 12.03 0.76 -7.77
N TRP A 32 11.78 -0.53 -7.55
CA TRP A 32 12.20 -1.60 -8.47
C TRP A 32 11.24 -1.77 -9.64
N ALA A 33 9.94 -1.57 -9.38
CA ALA A 33 8.89 -1.54 -10.39
C ALA A 33 7.71 -0.73 -9.85
N ALA A 34 6.99 -0.06 -10.74
CA ALA A 34 5.77 0.65 -10.39
C ALA A 34 4.84 0.72 -11.60
N GLN A 35 3.56 0.94 -11.35
CA GLN A 35 2.59 1.19 -12.41
C GLN A 35 2.95 2.47 -13.16
N GLU A 36 2.96 2.41 -14.49
CA GLU A 36 3.19 3.58 -15.32
C GLU A 36 2.09 4.63 -15.11
N GLY A 37 2.49 5.89 -14.93
CA GLY A 37 1.58 6.99 -14.62
C GLY A 37 1.06 7.00 -13.17
N GLY A 38 1.51 6.06 -12.34
CA GLY A 38 1.21 6.00 -10.91
C GLY A 38 1.92 7.09 -10.11
N THR A 39 1.48 7.28 -8.87
CA THR A 39 2.15 8.11 -7.87
C THR A 39 3.37 7.40 -7.30
N PHE A 40 3.30 6.07 -7.15
CA PHE A 40 4.34 5.30 -6.46
C PHE A 40 5.69 5.24 -7.18
N ILE A 41 5.73 5.53 -8.48
CA ILE A 41 7.00 5.69 -9.22
C ILE A 41 7.86 6.84 -8.66
N ASN A 42 7.25 7.82 -7.99
CA ASN A 42 7.92 8.98 -7.42
C ASN A 42 8.33 8.79 -5.94
N ILE A 43 8.22 7.57 -5.40
CA ILE A 43 8.62 7.30 -4.01
C ILE A 43 10.13 7.54 -3.88
N THR A 44 10.49 8.36 -2.89
CA THR A 44 11.90 8.70 -2.62
C THR A 44 12.52 7.77 -1.58
N SER A 45 13.85 7.69 -1.57
CA SER A 45 14.60 6.95 -0.52
C SER A 45 14.27 7.44 0.89
N THR A 46 14.07 8.75 1.07
CA THR A 46 13.66 9.33 2.35
C THR A 46 12.28 8.85 2.79
N GLU A 47 11.31 8.77 1.88
CA GLU A 47 9.98 8.23 2.20
C GLU A 47 10.05 6.74 2.58
N ILE A 48 10.93 5.98 1.93
CA ILE A 48 11.19 4.57 2.28
C ILE A 48 11.78 4.45 3.68
N ASP A 49 12.74 5.31 4.02
CA ASP A 49 13.35 5.36 5.36
C ASP A 49 12.34 5.68 6.45
N VAL A 50 11.41 6.59 6.17
CA VAL A 50 10.29 6.88 7.06
C VAL A 50 9.41 5.64 7.18
N LEU A 51 9.06 4.98 6.09
CA LEU A 51 8.17 3.80 6.10
C LEU A 51 8.74 2.61 6.90
N VAL A 52 10.05 2.35 6.83
CA VAL A 52 10.73 1.30 7.61
C VAL A 52 11.34 1.79 8.93
N GLY A 53 11.16 3.08 9.23
CA GLY A 53 11.73 3.72 10.40
C GLY A 53 11.24 3.10 11.71
N LYS A 54 12.05 3.27 12.77
CA LYS A 54 11.73 2.80 14.12
C LYS A 54 10.71 3.69 14.85
N ASP A 55 10.54 4.94 14.41
CA ASP A 55 9.54 5.84 14.98
C ASP A 55 8.16 5.54 14.40
N ARG A 56 7.44 4.63 15.06
CA ARG A 56 6.10 4.20 14.65
C ARG A 56 4.99 5.08 15.20
N GLN A 57 5.25 5.77 16.32
CA GLN A 57 4.24 6.63 16.95
C GLN A 57 4.12 7.99 16.26
N GLY A 58 5.22 8.52 15.71
CA GLY A 58 5.22 9.76 14.95
C GLY A 58 4.32 9.76 13.71
N PHE A 59 4.00 8.60 13.14
CA PHE A 59 3.13 8.52 11.94
C PHE A 59 1.67 8.88 12.23
N PHE A 60 1.17 8.60 13.43
CA PHE A 60 -0.22 8.88 13.77
C PHE A 60 -0.49 10.38 13.93
N THR A 61 0.52 11.14 14.35
CA THR A 61 0.44 12.59 14.54
C THR A 61 0.85 13.38 13.30
N ASN A 62 1.99 13.04 12.69
CA ASN A 62 2.55 13.80 11.56
C ASN A 62 2.09 13.27 10.19
N GLY A 63 1.60 12.02 10.13
CA GLY A 63 1.37 11.32 8.88
C GLY A 63 2.68 10.95 8.18
N LEU A 64 2.57 10.55 6.92
CA LEU A 64 3.70 10.27 6.04
C LEU A 64 3.38 10.73 4.62
N THR A 65 4.39 10.75 3.76
CA THR A 65 4.20 10.98 2.32
C THR A 65 4.66 9.77 1.51
N LEU A 66 3.93 9.47 0.44
CA LEU A 66 4.30 8.47 -0.56
C LEU A 66 4.20 9.13 -1.93
N GLY A 67 5.32 9.25 -2.65
CA GLY A 67 5.34 9.86 -3.97
C GLY A 67 4.76 11.28 -3.97
N SER A 68 5.10 12.08 -2.96
CA SER A 68 4.57 13.44 -2.74
C SER A 68 3.09 13.54 -2.35
N LYS A 69 2.38 12.43 -2.10
CA LYS A 69 1.01 12.44 -1.56
C LYS A 69 1.00 12.30 -0.05
N LYS A 70 0.36 13.25 0.63
CA LYS A 70 0.14 13.19 2.08
C LYS A 70 -0.77 12.03 2.43
N CYS A 71 -0.39 11.30 3.47
CA CYS A 71 -1.06 10.09 3.90
C CYS A 71 -1.19 10.05 5.42
N SER A 72 -2.21 9.35 5.92
CA SER A 72 -2.39 8.99 7.33
C SER A 72 -2.30 7.49 7.50
N VAL A 73 -1.57 7.03 8.51
CA VAL A 73 -1.54 5.62 8.90
C VAL A 73 -2.85 5.29 9.61
N ILE A 74 -3.51 4.20 9.17
CA ILE A 74 -4.71 3.66 9.81
C ILE A 74 -4.31 2.53 10.75
N ARG A 75 -3.47 1.60 10.29
CA ARG A 75 -2.95 0.49 11.08
C ARG A 75 -1.49 0.28 10.74
N ASP A 76 -0.70 -0.05 11.74
CA ASP A 76 0.70 -0.37 11.57
C ASP A 76 1.06 -1.65 12.31
N SER A 77 1.36 -2.69 11.53
CA SER A 77 1.91 -3.96 11.99
C SER A 77 3.08 -4.39 11.08
N LEU A 78 3.80 -3.41 10.49
CA LEU A 78 4.85 -3.67 9.51
C LEU A 78 6.09 -4.34 10.13
N LEU A 79 6.32 -4.07 11.42
CA LEU A 79 7.43 -4.63 12.20
C LEU A 79 6.98 -5.81 13.08
N ASP A 80 5.70 -6.19 13.04
CA ASP A 80 5.19 -7.34 13.77
C ASP A 80 5.49 -8.62 12.98
N ASP A 81 6.18 -9.58 13.60
CA ASP A 81 6.66 -10.83 12.98
C ASP A 81 5.58 -11.73 12.36
N ASN A 82 4.30 -11.45 12.62
CA ASN A 82 3.18 -12.23 12.11
C ASN A 82 2.38 -11.53 11.01
N ASP A 83 2.50 -10.20 10.87
CA ASP A 83 1.64 -9.43 9.97
C ASP A 83 2.46 -8.78 8.85
N TRP A 84 3.51 -8.03 9.16
CA TRP A 84 4.30 -7.26 8.17
C TRP A 84 3.45 -6.42 7.22
N THR A 85 2.30 -5.93 7.70
CA THR A 85 1.41 -5.08 6.93
C THR A 85 1.23 -3.71 7.57
N MET A 86 1.00 -2.70 6.75
CA MET A 86 0.57 -1.38 7.19
C MET A 86 -0.55 -0.90 6.27
N ASP A 87 -1.62 -0.38 6.86
CA ASP A 87 -2.70 0.27 6.13
C ASP A 87 -2.55 1.78 6.26
N ILE A 88 -2.61 2.45 5.12
CA ILE A 88 -2.46 3.88 4.97
C ILE A 88 -3.65 4.41 4.17
N ARG A 89 -4.02 5.68 4.36
CA ARG A 89 -5.01 6.36 3.51
C ARG A 89 -4.48 7.71 3.07
N THR A 90 -4.66 8.02 1.79
CA THR A 90 -4.29 9.35 1.26
C THR A 90 -5.18 10.43 1.86
N LYS A 91 -4.58 11.60 2.12
CA LYS A 91 -5.27 12.79 2.58
C LYS A 91 -5.62 13.65 1.36
N SER A 92 -6.87 14.10 1.30
CA SER A 92 -7.34 15.08 0.33
C SER A 92 -7.06 16.48 0.84
N GLN A 93 -6.54 17.38 -0.02
CA GLN A 93 -6.35 18.79 0.30
C GLN A 93 -7.49 19.67 -0.22
N GLY A 94 -8.23 19.23 -1.24
CA GLY A 94 -9.27 20.03 -1.91
C GLY A 94 -10.57 19.29 -2.22
N GLY A 95 -10.85 18.16 -1.57
CA GLY A 95 -12.03 17.33 -1.85
C GLY A 95 -11.83 16.32 -2.98
N GLU A 96 -10.59 16.12 -3.46
CA GLU A 96 -10.26 14.97 -4.29
C GLU A 96 -10.55 13.64 -3.57
N ALA A 97 -10.78 12.58 -4.36
CA ALA A 97 -11.00 11.25 -3.83
C ALA A 97 -9.77 10.77 -3.05
N THR A 98 -10.00 10.21 -1.87
CA THR A 98 -8.98 9.54 -1.07
C THR A 98 -9.01 8.05 -1.34
N TYR A 99 -7.86 7.42 -1.13
CA TYR A 99 -7.63 6.03 -1.46
C TYR A 99 -6.95 5.32 -0.31
N ASN A 100 -7.24 4.04 -0.17
CA ASN A 100 -6.55 3.20 0.80
C ASN A 100 -5.31 2.62 0.12
N ILE A 101 -4.21 2.64 0.85
CA ILE A 101 -2.92 2.10 0.45
C ILE A 101 -2.58 0.98 1.42
N ALA A 102 -2.29 -0.17 0.85
CA ALA A 102 -1.76 -1.32 1.55
C ALA A 102 -0.25 -1.38 1.36
N VAL A 103 0.46 -1.66 2.44
CA VAL A 103 1.91 -1.85 2.41
C VAL A 103 2.22 -3.21 3.01
N GLY A 104 2.92 -4.05 2.26
CA GLY A 104 3.45 -5.33 2.72
C GLY A 104 4.97 -5.30 2.74
N LYS A 105 5.59 -5.79 3.82
CA LYS A 105 7.06 -5.94 3.90
C LYS A 105 7.44 -7.41 3.79
N ALA A 106 8.41 -7.72 2.92
CA ALA A 106 9.08 -9.02 2.93
C ALA A 106 10.29 -8.99 3.87
N GLY A 107 10.51 -10.06 4.64
CA GLY A 107 11.49 -10.10 5.76
C GLY A 107 12.91 -9.63 5.40
N LYS A 108 13.50 -10.14 4.31
CA LYS A 108 14.78 -9.64 3.73
C LYS A 108 14.62 -9.11 2.30
N GLY A 109 13.38 -8.97 1.84
CA GLY A 109 13.01 -8.69 0.45
C GLY A 109 12.45 -7.28 0.27
N PRO A 110 11.81 -6.97 -0.87
CA PRO A 110 11.23 -5.64 -1.11
C PRO A 110 10.02 -5.35 -0.21
N ILE A 111 9.64 -4.08 -0.18
CA ILE A 111 8.32 -3.60 0.26
C ILE A 111 7.44 -3.52 -0.97
N GLU A 112 6.22 -3.98 -0.80
CA GLU A 112 5.18 -3.89 -1.80
C GLU A 112 4.15 -2.86 -1.34
N THR A 113 3.78 -1.95 -2.22
CA THR A 113 2.78 -0.91 -1.96
C THR A 113 1.70 -0.99 -3.02
N GLU A 114 0.45 -1.08 -2.61
CA GLU A 114 -0.70 -1.17 -3.51
C GLU A 114 -1.75 -0.14 -3.11
N THR A 115 -2.27 0.62 -4.08
CA THR A 115 -3.38 1.54 -3.86
C THR A 115 -4.66 0.94 -4.40
N HIS A 116 -5.61 0.71 -3.49
CA HIS A 116 -6.95 0.30 -3.84
C HIS A 116 -7.84 1.53 -4.02
N ARG A 117 -8.57 1.59 -5.13
CA ARG A 117 -9.60 2.60 -5.33
C ARG A 117 -10.80 2.24 -4.44
N VAL A 118 -10.95 2.95 -3.32
CA VAL A 118 -12.24 2.99 -2.62
C VAL A 118 -13.12 3.96 -3.41
N SER A 119 -14.03 3.42 -4.22
CA SER A 119 -15.09 4.22 -4.84
C SER A 119 -15.74 5.08 -3.75
N ARG A 120 -15.87 6.39 -4.01
CA ARG A 120 -16.54 7.35 -3.12
C ARG A 120 -17.71 6.66 -2.42
N GLU A 121 -17.72 6.63 -1.10
CA GLU A 121 -19.00 6.54 -0.38
C GLU A 121 -19.75 7.84 -0.71
N GLY A 122 -20.46 7.84 -1.85
CA GLY A 122 -21.57 8.75 -2.03
C GLY A 122 -22.60 8.49 -0.92
N PRO A 123 -23.50 9.44 -0.64
CA PRO A 123 -24.49 9.28 0.42
C PRO A 123 -25.32 8.02 0.16
N ALA A 124 -25.06 6.97 0.96
CA ALA A 124 -25.88 5.80 1.28
C ALA A 124 -26.87 5.22 0.24
N ALA A 125 -26.67 5.41 -1.06
CA ALA A 125 -27.53 4.87 -2.10
C ALA A 125 -26.70 3.96 -3.01
N CYS A 126 -27.15 2.71 -3.14
CA CYS A 126 -26.56 1.64 -3.94
C CYS A 126 -25.42 0.83 -3.28
N ARG A 127 -25.64 0.29 -2.08
CA ARG A 127 -25.04 -1.01 -1.73
C ARG A 127 -26.04 -2.13 -2.07
N PRO A 128 -25.68 -3.13 -2.89
CA PRO A 128 -26.43 -4.39 -2.93
C PRO A 128 -26.30 -5.12 -1.57
N PRO A 129 -27.30 -5.88 -1.11
CA PRO A 129 -27.49 -6.18 0.32
C PRO A 129 -26.53 -7.18 0.97
N HIS A 130 -25.44 -7.62 0.32
CA HIS A 130 -24.74 -8.84 0.78
C HIS A 130 -23.21 -8.81 0.88
N THR A 131 -22.56 -7.64 0.85
CA THR A 131 -21.12 -7.55 1.19
C THR A 131 -20.92 -7.02 2.60
N HIS A 132 -20.80 -7.96 3.54
CA HIS A 132 -20.30 -7.71 4.90
C HIS A 132 -18.97 -6.95 4.84
N PRO A 133 -18.78 -5.90 5.67
CA PRO A 133 -17.57 -5.07 5.69
C PRO A 133 -16.30 -5.89 5.96
N ASN A 134 -16.41 -7.02 6.64
CA ASN A 134 -15.27 -7.88 6.99
C ASN A 134 -14.71 -8.69 5.81
N LYS A 135 -15.44 -8.84 4.70
CA LYS A 135 -14.96 -9.63 3.56
C LYS A 135 -13.83 -8.94 2.78
N TRP A 136 -13.73 -7.61 2.83
CA TRP A 136 -12.63 -6.88 2.19
C TRP A 136 -11.32 -7.08 2.95
N HIS A 137 -11.34 -6.88 4.28
CA HIS A 137 -10.19 -7.13 5.14
C HIS A 137 -9.66 -8.56 5.01
N THR A 138 -10.53 -9.58 5.05
CA THR A 138 -10.12 -10.98 4.95
C THR A 138 -9.60 -11.37 3.56
N ARG A 139 -10.14 -10.80 2.48
CA ARG A 139 -9.67 -11.10 1.11
C ARG A 139 -8.33 -10.41 0.84
N HIS A 140 -8.15 -9.20 1.38
CA HIS A 140 -6.93 -8.42 1.27
C HIS A 140 -5.77 -9.02 2.09
N THR A 141 -6.04 -9.44 3.33
CA THR A 141 -5.02 -10.18 4.13
C THR A 141 -4.67 -11.52 3.47
N ASN A 142 -5.64 -12.24 2.89
CA ASN A 142 -5.34 -13.48 2.16
C ASN A 142 -4.60 -13.23 0.83
N HIS A 143 -4.85 -12.13 0.13
CA HIS A 143 -4.14 -11.75 -1.09
C HIS A 143 -2.69 -11.36 -0.77
N LEU A 144 -2.48 -10.47 0.21
CA LEU A 144 -1.15 -10.13 0.73
C LEU A 144 -0.43 -11.36 1.28
N GLN A 145 -1.12 -12.32 1.93
CA GLN A 145 -0.51 -13.59 2.34
C GLN A 145 -0.20 -14.53 1.16
N GLY A 146 -0.97 -14.48 0.07
CA GLY A 146 -0.67 -15.20 -1.18
C GLY A 146 0.54 -14.61 -1.91
N ILE A 147 0.65 -13.29 -1.89
CA ILE A 147 1.80 -12.48 -2.32
C ILE A 147 3.06 -12.85 -1.52
N LYS A 148 2.96 -12.94 -0.18
CA LYS A 148 4.02 -13.43 0.71
C LYS A 148 4.57 -14.80 0.27
N LYS A 149 3.72 -15.75 -0.13
CA LYS A 149 4.14 -17.09 -0.59
C LYS A 149 4.84 -17.10 -1.95
N LYS A 150 4.72 -16.03 -2.75
CA LYS A 150 5.39 -15.91 -4.05
C LYS A 150 6.74 -15.17 -3.98
N ILE A 151 6.99 -14.43 -2.90
CA ILE A 151 8.20 -13.62 -2.72
C ILE A 151 9.28 -14.35 -1.89
N ILE A 152 8.89 -15.34 -1.07
CA ILE A 152 9.80 -16.26 -0.35
C ILE A 152 10.05 -17.49 -1.22
#